data_AF-A0AAE5AGT2-F1
#
_entry.id   AF-A0AAE5AGT2-F1
#
_cell.length_a   1.000
_cell.length_b   1.000
_cell.length_c   1.000
_cell.angle_alpha   90.00
_cell.angle_beta   90.00
_cell.angle_gamma   90.00
#
_symmetry.space_group_name_H-M   'P 1'
#
loop_
_entity.id
_entity.type
_entity.pdbx_description
1 polymer ?
#
loop_
_entity_poly.entity_id
_entity_poly.type
_entity_poly.pdbx_seq_one_letter_code
_entity_poly.pdbx_strand_id
1 'polypeptide(L)'
;MSDEPRFVDVVNPTPDEIRAWAYSGAFEPMQDWDLVIADVDNLQLLLELIGDQACPARDYLLGSLYCLFGHSDRTDPRLLSAADAAQTGSDPWIATWGRRVCRVVENPSEFNRADWCDWDGYRLTPNG
;
A
#
# COMPACT_ATOMS: atom_id res chain seq x y z
N MET A 1 -14.51 -6.87 25.09
CA MET A 1 -14.43 -5.48 24.60
C MET A 1 -13.01 -5.33 24.12
N SER A 2 -12.78 -5.44 22.81
CA SER A 2 -11.44 -5.24 22.25
C SER A 2 -11.05 -3.80 22.52
N ASP A 3 -9.87 -3.58 23.11
CA ASP A 3 -9.28 -2.23 23.15
C ASP A 3 -9.13 -1.77 21.69
N GLU A 4 -9.78 -0.67 21.34
CA GLU A 4 -9.56 -0.03 20.04
C GLU A 4 -8.07 0.34 19.91
N PRO A 5 -7.48 0.19 18.72
CA PRO A 5 -6.10 0.56 18.48
C PRO A 5 -5.88 2.03 18.85
N ARG A 6 -4.86 2.30 19.67
CA ARG A 6 -4.52 3.65 20.13
C ARG A 6 -3.30 4.14 19.38
N PHE A 7 -3.40 5.37 18.87
CA PHE A 7 -2.32 6.08 18.23
C PHE A 7 -1.83 7.19 19.16
N VAL A 8 -0.51 7.30 19.32
CA VAL A 8 0.13 8.45 19.97
C VAL A 8 0.01 9.68 19.09
N ASP A 9 0.25 9.52 17.79
CA ASP A 9 0.02 10.53 16.76
C ASP A 9 -0.58 9.86 15.52
N VAL A 10 -1.84 10.17 15.21
CA VAL A 10 -2.60 9.52 14.14
C VAL A 10 -2.11 9.90 12.74
N VAL A 11 -1.45 11.06 12.59
CA VAL A 11 -0.88 11.52 11.31
C VAL A 11 0.59 11.11 11.13
N ASN A 12 1.18 10.48 12.15
CA ASN A 12 2.53 9.92 12.11
C ASN A 12 2.58 8.60 12.92
N PRO A 13 1.80 7.59 12.51
CA PRO A 13 1.70 6.35 13.27
C PRO A 13 2.99 5.53 13.15
N THR A 14 3.36 4.87 14.23
CA THR A 14 4.47 3.91 14.23
C THR A 14 4.08 2.61 13.51
N PRO A 15 5.06 1.82 13.03
CA PRO A 15 4.80 0.51 12.43
C PRO A 15 3.97 -0.44 13.31
N ASP A 16 4.19 -0.40 14.63
CA ASP A 16 3.44 -1.24 15.58
C ASP A 16 1.99 -0.78 15.73
N GLU A 17 1.73 0.53 15.70
CA GLU A 17 0.37 1.07 15.73
C GLU A 17 -0.39 0.75 14.43
N ILE A 18 0.25 0.87 13.26
CA ILE A 18 -0.32 0.46 11.98
C ILE A 18 -0.66 -1.03 12.00
N ARG A 19 0.26 -1.89 12.46
CA ARG A 19 0.03 -3.34 12.57
C ARG A 19 -1.11 -3.65 13.55
N ALA A 20 -1.13 -3.03 14.72
CA ALA A 20 -2.20 -3.22 15.70
C ALA A 20 -3.56 -2.84 15.12
N TRP A 21 -3.65 -1.72 14.41
CA TRP A 21 -4.87 -1.32 13.72
C TRP A 21 -5.27 -2.31 12.63
N ALA A 22 -4.32 -2.74 11.80
CA ALA A 22 -4.57 -3.62 10.66
C ALA A 22 -5.26 -4.94 11.07
N TYR A 23 -4.96 -5.45 12.27
CA TYR A 23 -5.54 -6.66 12.85
C TYR A 23 -6.71 -6.43 13.80
N SER A 24 -7.08 -5.17 14.08
CA SER A 24 -8.13 -4.85 15.06
C SER A 24 -9.56 -4.99 14.52
N GLY A 25 -9.74 -4.86 13.21
CA GLY A 25 -11.05 -4.76 12.57
C GLY A 25 -11.77 -3.41 12.81
N ALA A 26 -11.07 -2.43 13.41
CA ALA A 26 -11.58 -1.07 13.53
C ALA A 26 -11.61 -0.35 12.17
N PHE A 27 -12.46 0.66 12.05
CA PHE A 27 -12.44 1.58 10.92
C PHE A 27 -11.16 2.42 10.89
N GLU A 28 -10.93 3.11 9.78
CA GLU A 28 -9.83 4.05 9.66
C GLU A 28 -9.87 5.11 10.79
N PRO A 29 -8.72 5.45 11.40
CA PRO A 29 -8.68 6.37 12.54
C PRO A 29 -9.07 7.81 12.17
N MET A 30 -8.95 8.18 10.89
CA MET A 30 -9.32 9.50 10.37
C MET A 30 -9.55 9.45 8.85
N GLN A 31 -10.07 10.55 8.30
CA GLN A 31 -10.18 10.74 6.85
C GLN A 31 -8.79 10.74 6.19
N ASP A 32 -8.70 10.18 4.98
CA ASP A 32 -7.48 10.11 4.15
C ASP A 32 -6.31 9.40 4.84
N TRP A 33 -6.61 8.52 5.80
CA TRP A 33 -5.58 7.81 6.55
C TRP A 33 -4.79 6.81 5.68
N ASP A 34 -5.38 6.38 4.57
CA ASP A 34 -4.71 5.60 3.53
C ASP A 34 -3.55 6.37 2.89
N LEU A 35 -3.67 7.70 2.78
CA LEU A 35 -2.61 8.60 2.33
C LEU A 35 -1.55 8.82 3.42
N VAL A 36 -1.95 8.88 4.69
CA VAL A 36 -1.03 9.04 5.83
C VAL A 36 -0.03 7.89 5.89
N ILE A 37 -0.51 6.65 5.71
CA ILE A 37 0.36 5.47 5.81
C ILE A 37 1.05 5.11 4.47
N ALA A 38 0.68 5.76 3.37
CA ALA A 38 1.26 5.58 2.03
C ALA A 38 2.64 6.24 1.87
N ASP A 39 3.56 5.91 2.78
CA ASP A 39 4.93 6.42 2.83
C ASP A 39 5.94 5.32 2.47
N VAL A 40 7.03 5.68 1.79
CA VAL A 40 8.10 4.74 1.43
C VAL A 40 8.75 4.11 2.68
N ASP A 41 8.77 4.81 3.81
CA ASP A 41 9.27 4.25 5.08
C ASP A 41 8.36 3.13 5.62
N ASN A 42 7.08 3.11 5.22
CA ASN A 42 6.12 2.05 5.52
C ASN A 42 6.06 0.95 4.45
N LEU A 43 6.79 1.08 3.33
CA LEU A 43 6.67 0.17 2.18
C LEU A 43 6.79 -1.31 2.55
N GLN A 44 7.79 -1.67 3.35
CA GLN A 44 8.01 -3.07 3.75
C GLN A 44 6.90 -3.58 4.67
N LEU A 45 6.41 -2.73 5.58
CA LEU A 45 5.29 -3.07 6.45
C LEU A 45 4.01 -3.28 5.64
N LEU A 46 3.72 -2.41 4.67
CA LEU A 46 2.56 -2.57 3.80
C LEU A 46 2.62 -3.89 3.05
N LEU A 47 3.76 -4.22 2.43
CA LEU A 47 3.94 -5.49 1.71
C LEU A 47 3.79 -6.72 2.63
N GLU A 48 4.33 -6.66 3.85
CA GLU A 48 4.17 -7.72 4.87
C GLU A 48 2.69 -7.94 5.21
N LEU A 49 1.98 -6.87 5.57
CA LEU A 49 0.59 -6.95 6.02
C LEU A 49 -0.37 -7.33 4.88
N ILE A 50 -0.14 -6.85 3.67
CA ILE A 50 -0.94 -7.22 2.48
C ILE A 50 -0.71 -8.70 2.13
N GLY A 51 0.51 -9.22 2.33
CA GLY A 51 0.85 -10.61 2.04
C GLY A 51 0.15 -11.59 2.99
N ASP A 52 -0.19 -11.16 4.21
CA ASP A 52 -0.93 -11.98 5.16
C ASP A 52 -2.43 -12.04 4.81
N GLN A 53 -2.89 -13.22 4.38
CA GLN A 53 -4.29 -13.46 4.04
C GLN A 53 -5.23 -13.39 5.25
N ALA A 54 -4.69 -13.45 6.47
CA ALA A 54 -5.46 -13.31 7.70
C ALA A 54 -5.61 -11.84 8.13
N CYS A 55 -4.91 -10.88 7.50
CA CYS A 55 -4.97 -9.47 7.83
C CYS A 55 -6.34 -8.86 7.44
N PRO A 56 -7.19 -8.46 8.39
CA PRO A 56 -8.50 -7.87 8.10
C PRO A 56 -8.43 -6.61 7.24
N ALA A 57 -7.42 -5.76 7.46
CA ALA A 57 -7.24 -4.51 6.72
C ALA A 57 -6.52 -4.65 5.37
N ARG A 58 -6.28 -5.89 4.89
CA ARG A 58 -5.48 -6.18 3.69
C ARG A 58 -5.87 -5.33 2.46
N ASP A 59 -7.16 -5.25 2.15
CA ASP A 59 -7.64 -4.52 0.96
C ASP A 59 -7.46 -3.00 1.10
N TYR A 60 -7.59 -2.46 2.32
CA TYR A 60 -7.32 -1.06 2.62
C TYR A 60 -5.84 -0.74 2.41
N LEU A 61 -4.96 -1.58 2.97
CA LEU A 61 -3.51 -1.43 2.87
C LEU A 61 -3.02 -1.57 1.43
N LEU A 62 -3.65 -2.42 0.63
CA LEU A 62 -3.38 -2.50 -0.80
C LEU A 62 -3.67 -1.15 -1.49
N GLY A 63 -4.77 -0.48 -1.13
CA GLY A 63 -5.05 0.88 -1.58
C GLY A 63 -3.93 1.86 -1.23
N SER A 64 -3.48 1.86 0.02
CA SER A 64 -2.34 2.67 0.47
C SER A 64 -1.06 2.37 -0.30
N LEU A 65 -0.77 1.10 -0.62
CA LEU A 65 0.40 0.73 -1.42
C LEU A 65 0.36 1.29 -2.85
N TYR A 66 -0.82 1.32 -3.48
CA TYR A 66 -0.98 1.98 -4.78
C TYR A 66 -0.86 3.50 -4.67
N CYS A 67 -1.46 4.10 -3.64
CA CYS A 67 -1.30 5.53 -3.36
C CYS A 67 0.15 5.93 -3.08
N LEU A 68 0.92 5.08 -2.41
CA LEU A 68 2.34 5.28 -2.13
C LEU A 68 3.09 5.47 -3.46
N PHE A 69 2.92 4.57 -4.44
CA PHE A 69 3.54 4.74 -5.75
C PHE A 69 3.03 5.99 -6.49
N GLY A 70 1.72 6.25 -6.44
CA GLY A 70 1.11 7.41 -7.10
C GLY A 70 1.66 8.75 -6.62
N HIS A 71 2.15 8.82 -5.37
CA HIS A 71 2.70 10.03 -4.74
C HIS A 71 4.22 10.06 -4.65
N SER A 72 4.89 8.92 -4.74
CA SER A 72 6.34 8.83 -4.56
C SER A 72 7.12 9.39 -5.74
N ASP A 73 8.40 9.67 -5.48
CA ASP A 73 9.39 9.75 -6.55
C ASP A 73 9.50 8.37 -7.19
N ARG A 74 9.10 8.27 -8.47
CA ARG A 74 9.13 7.04 -9.27
C ARG A 74 10.55 6.51 -9.52
N THR A 75 11.57 7.26 -9.11
CA THR A 75 12.98 6.85 -9.16
C THR A 75 13.55 6.42 -7.81
N ASP A 76 12.75 6.39 -6.73
CA ASP A 76 13.22 5.92 -5.41
C ASP A 76 13.68 4.44 -5.50
N PRO A 77 14.97 4.15 -5.24
CA PRO A 77 15.53 2.81 -5.42
C PRO A 77 14.91 1.77 -4.48
N ARG A 78 14.39 2.16 -3.31
CA ARG A 78 13.71 1.25 -2.38
C ARG A 78 12.41 0.76 -2.99
N LEU A 79 11.66 1.68 -3.60
CA LEU A 79 10.41 1.37 -4.27
C LEU A 79 10.64 0.48 -5.47
N LEU A 80 11.62 0.83 -6.31
CA LEU A 80 11.96 0.06 -7.51
C LEU A 80 12.41 -1.36 -7.16
N SER A 81 13.30 -1.50 -6.17
CA SER A 81 13.77 -2.81 -5.72
C SER A 81 12.64 -3.66 -5.13
N ALA A 82 11.71 -3.06 -4.39
CA ALA A 82 10.58 -3.79 -3.83
C ALA A 82 9.60 -4.25 -4.91
N ALA A 83 9.32 -3.40 -5.90
CA ALA A 83 8.46 -3.75 -7.03
C ALA A 83 9.03 -4.87 -7.90
N ASP A 84 10.32 -4.82 -8.20
CA ASP A 84 11.02 -5.87 -8.95
C ASP A 84 10.98 -7.22 -8.21
N ALA A 85 11.20 -7.22 -6.89
CA ALA A 85 11.05 -8.43 -6.08
C ALA A 85 9.59 -8.92 -6.06
N ALA A 86 8.63 -8.01 -5.88
CA ALA A 86 7.21 -8.31 -5.77
C ALA A 86 6.64 -8.97 -7.02
N GLN A 87 7.07 -8.58 -8.23
CA GLN A 87 6.46 -9.04 -9.49
C GLN A 87 6.50 -10.57 -9.70
N THR A 88 7.44 -11.25 -9.02
CA THR A 88 7.62 -12.71 -9.04
C THR A 88 7.14 -13.41 -7.76
N GLY A 89 6.55 -12.66 -6.83
CA GLY A 89 6.02 -13.16 -5.57
C GLY A 89 4.77 -14.03 -5.73
N SER A 90 4.43 -14.77 -4.67
CA SER A 90 3.30 -15.69 -4.65
C SER A 90 1.95 -15.02 -4.40
N ASP A 91 1.91 -13.87 -3.72
CA ASP A 91 0.67 -13.11 -3.55
C ASP A 91 0.32 -12.41 -4.89
N PRO A 92 -0.83 -12.74 -5.51
CA PRO A 92 -1.15 -12.25 -6.84
C PRO A 92 -1.39 -10.74 -6.88
N TRP A 93 -1.87 -10.12 -5.79
CA TRP A 93 -2.14 -8.69 -5.74
C TRP A 93 -0.86 -7.87 -5.64
N ILE A 94 0.06 -8.30 -4.77
CA ILE A 94 1.40 -7.72 -4.64
C ILE A 94 2.17 -7.92 -5.96
N ALA A 95 2.09 -9.10 -6.56
CA ALA A 95 2.75 -9.37 -7.82
C ALA A 95 2.19 -8.52 -8.99
N THR A 96 0.88 -8.30 -9.04
CA THR A 96 0.27 -7.38 -10.03
C THR A 96 0.74 -5.95 -9.79
N TRP A 97 0.79 -5.48 -8.54
CA TRP A 97 1.33 -4.16 -8.21
C TRP A 97 2.78 -4.02 -8.70
N GLY A 98 3.66 -4.98 -8.40
CA GLY A 98 5.05 -4.97 -8.84
C GLY A 98 5.19 -4.88 -10.37
N ARG A 99 4.42 -5.69 -11.12
CA ARG A 99 4.40 -5.63 -12.59
C ARG A 99 3.95 -4.27 -13.12
N ARG A 100 2.94 -3.65 -12.51
CA ARG A 100 2.45 -2.32 -12.91
C ARG A 100 3.50 -1.25 -12.68
N VAL A 101 4.21 -1.31 -11.55
CA VAL A 101 5.30 -0.37 -11.23
C VAL A 101 6.41 -0.50 -12.26
N CYS A 102 6.90 -1.71 -12.51
CA CYS A 102 7.94 -1.96 -13.50
C CYS A 102 7.54 -1.47 -14.90
N ARG A 103 6.29 -1.71 -15.32
CA ARG A 103 5.79 -1.20 -16.61
C ARG A 103 5.83 0.32 -16.71
N VAL A 104 5.44 1.04 -15.66
CA VAL A 104 5.52 2.51 -15.62
C VAL A 104 6.97 2.99 -15.67
N VAL A 105 7.88 2.29 -15.01
CA VAL A 105 9.32 2.63 -15.03
C VAL A 105 9.90 2.45 -16.43
N GLU A 106 9.52 1.39 -17.14
CA GLU A 106 9.90 1.14 -18.53
C GLU A 106 9.23 2.11 -19.51
N ASN A 107 8.00 2.56 -19.20
CA ASN A 107 7.19 3.42 -20.06
C ASN A 107 6.64 4.64 -19.27
N PRO A 108 7.47 5.60 -18.87
CA PRO A 108 7.05 6.68 -17.96
C PRO A 108 5.90 7.56 -18.51
N SER A 109 5.75 7.63 -19.84
CA SER A 109 4.66 8.36 -20.50
C SER A 109 3.29 7.73 -20.29
N GLU A 110 3.20 6.47 -19.87
CA GLU A 110 1.94 5.79 -19.55
C GLU A 110 1.45 6.11 -18.13
N PHE A 111 2.25 6.80 -17.31
CA PHE A 111 1.86 7.12 -15.94
C PHE A 111 0.71 8.15 -15.91
N ASN A 112 -0.40 7.73 -15.33
CA ASN A 112 -1.48 8.62 -14.91
C ASN A 112 -1.75 8.40 -13.41
N ARG A 113 -1.55 9.42 -12.58
CA ARG A 113 -1.71 9.33 -11.12
C ARG A 113 -3.10 8.83 -10.69
N ALA A 114 -4.15 9.20 -11.43
CA ALA A 114 -5.52 8.80 -11.11
C ALA A 114 -5.69 7.27 -11.13
N ASP A 115 -5.00 6.59 -12.04
CA ASP A 115 -5.03 5.14 -12.14
C ASP A 115 -4.41 4.46 -10.91
N TRP A 116 -3.66 5.18 -10.07
CA TRP A 116 -2.99 4.63 -8.89
C TRP A 116 -3.71 4.95 -7.60
N CYS A 117 -4.10 6.21 -7.38
CA CYS A 117 -4.57 6.65 -6.06
C CYS A 117 -6.02 7.14 -6.00
N ASP A 118 -6.76 7.15 -7.11
CA ASP A 118 -8.16 7.58 -7.08
C ASP A 118 -9.13 6.40 -6.84
N TRP A 119 -10.40 6.73 -6.60
CA TRP A 119 -11.46 5.79 -6.28
C TRP A 119 -11.69 4.71 -7.34
N ASP A 120 -11.42 5.00 -8.62
CA ASP A 120 -11.56 4.07 -9.74
C ASP A 120 -10.21 3.47 -10.20
N GLY A 121 -9.17 3.56 -9.36
CA GLY A 121 -7.80 3.15 -9.70
C GLY A 121 -7.57 1.63 -9.75
N TYR A 122 -6.37 1.26 -10.20
CA TYR A 122 -5.84 -0.09 -10.38
C TYR A 122 -5.99 -1.02 -9.17
N ARG A 123 -6.06 -0.49 -7.95
CA ARG A 123 -6.30 -1.29 -6.74
C ARG A 123 -7.59 -2.12 -6.82
N LEU A 124 -8.56 -1.69 -7.62
CA LEU A 124 -9.84 -2.40 -7.81
C LEU A 124 -9.80 -3.45 -8.93
N THR A 125 -8.74 -3.51 -9.75
CA THR A 125 -8.62 -4.44 -10.88
C THR A 125 -7.44 -5.41 -10.71
N PRO A 126 -7.65 -6.66 -10.25
CA PRO A 126 -6.55 -7.60 -9.98
C PRO A 126 -5.80 -8.13 -11.20
N ASN A 127 -6.45 -8.15 -12.37
CA ASN A 127 -5.98 -8.87 -13.57
C ASN A 127 -5.52 -7.97 -14.73
N GLY A 128 -5.35 -6.66 -14.47
CA GLY A 128 -5.31 -5.65 -15.54
C GLY A 128 -6.66 -4.97 -15.61
#